data_AF-A0A8T3YNZ3-F1
#
_entry.id   AF-A0A8T3YNZ3-F1
#
_cell.length_a   1.000
_cell.length_b   1.000
_cell.length_c   1.000
_cell.angle_alpha   90.00
_cell.angle_beta   90.00
_cell.angle_gamma   90.00
#
_symmetry.space_group_name_H-M   'P 1'
#
loop_
_entity.id
_entity.type
_entity.pdbx_description
1 polymer ?
#
loop_
_entity_poly.entity_id
_entity_poly.type
_entity_poly.pdbx_seq_one_letter_code
_entity_poly.pdbx_strand_id
1 'polypeptide(L)'
;MKIMTAWNRGQSSIDLLLALVVALVFFAALMAYNQNLANNTTDNSTMNGLKSIRLDVYTAVASAKASGTTITYTSPLLRLAESQAPAPCTITIEIGASKSIKVSSGAKSVSFTAIDTDMITVKKPDGSNVSGPFNCGQKVVISG
;
A
#
# COMPACT_ATOMS: atom_id res chain seq x y z
N MET A 1 -19.01 8.82 -69.41
CA MET A 1 -19.12 7.88 -68.27
C MET A 1 -17.82 7.91 -67.46
N LYS A 2 -17.55 8.98 -66.70
CA LYS A 2 -16.27 9.16 -65.98
C LYS A 2 -16.38 9.86 -64.61
N ILE A 3 -17.60 10.03 -64.09
CA ILE A 3 -17.85 10.77 -62.83
C ILE A 3 -18.11 9.83 -61.64
N MET A 4 -18.48 8.56 -61.89
CA MET A 4 -18.76 7.59 -60.81
C MET A 4 -17.53 7.05 -60.07
N THR A 5 -16.33 7.08 -60.67
CA THR A 5 -15.11 6.52 -60.05
C THR A 5 -14.42 7.46 -59.06
N ALA A 6 -14.67 8.77 -59.12
CA ALA A 6 -14.09 9.73 -58.17
C ALA A 6 -14.84 9.72 -56.82
N TRP A 7 -16.14 9.44 -56.83
CA TRP A 7 -16.97 9.47 -55.63
C TRP A 7 -16.64 8.33 -54.65
N ASN A 8 -16.36 7.12 -55.16
CA ASN A 8 -15.95 5.98 -54.34
C ASN A 8 -14.56 6.15 -53.71
N ARG A 9 -13.66 6.95 -54.29
CA ARG A 9 -12.31 7.20 -53.74
C ARG A 9 -12.35 8.18 -52.56
N GLY A 10 -13.19 9.22 -52.62
CA GLY A 10 -13.39 10.17 -51.53
C GLY A 10 -14.04 9.54 -50.29
N GLN A 11 -14.99 8.63 -50.50
CA GLN A 11 -15.66 7.90 -49.43
C GLN A 11 -14.71 6.93 -48.69
N SER A 12 -13.86 6.21 -49.44
CA SER A 12 -12.85 5.32 -48.85
C SER A 12 -11.78 6.07 -48.04
N SER A 13 -11.38 7.28 -48.45
CA SER A 13 -10.45 8.11 -47.67
C SER A 13 -11.06 8.66 -46.38
N ILE A 14 -12.37 8.97 -46.39
CA ILE A 14 -13.09 9.41 -45.18
C ILE A 14 -13.28 8.25 -44.22
N ASP A 15 -13.61 7.05 -44.70
CA ASP A 15 -13.68 5.84 -43.88
C ASP A 15 -12.32 5.51 -43.23
N LEU A 16 -11.22 5.65 -43.98
CA LEU A 16 -9.88 5.44 -43.44
C LEU A 16 -9.55 6.45 -42.33
N LEU A 17 -9.86 7.74 -42.55
CA LEU A 17 -9.66 8.78 -41.54
C LEU A 17 -10.52 8.55 -40.30
N LEU A 18 -11.78 8.17 -40.49
CA LEU A 18 -12.70 7.89 -39.39
C LEU A 18 -12.22 6.66 -38.59
N ALA A 19 -11.77 5.60 -39.26
CA ALA A 19 -11.16 4.44 -38.62
C ALA A 19 -9.91 4.82 -37.82
N LEU A 20 -9.07 5.73 -38.34
CA LEU A 20 -7.88 6.23 -37.66
C LEU A 20 -8.25 7.03 -36.40
N VAL A 21 -9.25 7.90 -36.48
CA VAL A 21 -9.75 8.66 -35.33
C VAL A 21 -10.34 7.74 -34.27
N VAL A 22 -11.16 6.76 -34.66
CA VAL A 22 -11.73 5.77 -33.74
C VAL A 22 -10.63 4.95 -33.07
N ALA A 23 -9.62 4.51 -33.83
CA ALA A 23 -8.47 3.81 -33.28
C ALA A 23 -7.71 4.66 -32.25
N LEU A 24 -7.45 5.94 -32.55
CA LEU A 24 -6.78 6.86 -31.61
C LEU A 24 -7.57 7.05 -30.32
N VAL A 25 -8.89 7.25 -30.41
CA VAL A 25 -9.76 7.36 -29.24
C VAL A 25 -9.74 6.07 -28.42
N PHE A 26 -9.80 4.91 -29.08
CA PHE A 26 -9.72 3.62 -28.40
C PHE A 26 -8.38 3.41 -27.70
N PHE A 27 -7.25 3.75 -28.35
CA PHE A 27 -5.93 3.66 -27.72
C PHE A 27 -5.80 4.59 -26.52
N ALA A 28 -6.30 5.84 -26.61
CA ALA A 28 -6.32 6.76 -25.48
C ALA A 28 -7.13 6.21 -24.30
N ALA A 29 -8.31 5.65 -24.58
CA ALA A 29 -9.14 5.01 -23.55
C ALA A 29 -8.45 3.80 -22.91
N LEU A 30 -7.79 2.96 -23.72
CA LEU A 30 -7.05 1.80 -23.23
C LEU A 30 -5.85 2.21 -22.35
N MET A 31 -5.11 3.25 -22.75
CA MET A 31 -4.00 3.78 -21.94
C MET A 31 -4.49 4.32 -20.60
N ALA A 32 -5.56 5.11 -20.60
CA ALA A 32 -6.15 5.65 -19.37
C ALA A 32 -6.66 4.53 -18.44
N TYR A 33 -7.31 3.51 -19.00
CA TYR A 33 -7.76 2.34 -18.24
C TYR A 33 -6.60 1.58 -17.62
N ASN A 34 -5.56 1.27 -18.41
CA ASN A 34 -4.38 0.55 -17.92
C ASN A 34 -3.64 1.32 -16.82
N GLN A 35 -3.53 2.64 -16.96
CA GLN A 35 -2.91 3.47 -15.93
C GLN A 35 -3.71 3.47 -14.63
N ASN A 36 -5.04 3.54 -14.70
CA ASN A 36 -5.90 3.46 -13.53
C ASN A 36 -5.83 2.07 -12.87
N LEU A 37 -5.83 1.00 -13.67
CA LEU A 37 -5.69 -0.37 -13.17
C LEU A 37 -4.34 -0.59 -12.46
N ALA A 38 -3.25 -0.09 -13.04
CA ALA A 38 -1.92 -0.14 -12.42
C ALA A 38 -1.93 0.60 -11.07
N ASN A 39 -2.43 1.83 -11.03
CA ASN A 39 -2.55 2.61 -9.80
C ASN A 39 -3.37 1.87 -8.73
N ASN A 40 -4.53 1.32 -9.08
CA ASN A 40 -5.38 0.57 -8.15
C ASN A 40 -4.69 -0.71 -7.63
N THR A 41 -3.90 -1.37 -8.47
CA THR A 41 -3.16 -2.58 -8.10
C THR A 41 -2.05 -2.26 -7.12
N THR A 42 -1.23 -1.23 -7.41
CA THR A 42 -0.22 -0.73 -6.48
C THR A 42 -0.87 -0.30 -5.16
N ASP A 43 -2.02 0.37 -5.24
CA ASP A 43 -2.71 0.89 -4.08
C ASP A 43 -3.25 -0.18 -3.15
N ASN A 44 -3.88 -1.20 -3.74
CA ASN A 44 -4.37 -2.37 -3.03
C ASN A 44 -3.22 -3.19 -2.45
N SER A 45 -2.12 -3.34 -3.20
CA SER A 45 -0.92 -4.02 -2.71
C SER A 45 -0.34 -3.31 -1.47
N THR A 46 -0.22 -1.99 -1.50
CA THR A 46 0.25 -1.21 -0.35
C THR A 46 -0.68 -1.40 0.85
N MET A 47 -1.99 -1.28 0.62
CA MET A 47 -2.98 -1.41 1.68
C MET A 47 -2.98 -2.81 2.32
N ASN A 48 -2.85 -3.86 1.52
CA ASN A 48 -2.76 -5.24 2.00
C ASN A 48 -1.48 -5.50 2.78
N GLY A 49 -0.34 -4.99 2.28
CA GLY A 49 0.93 -5.06 3.01
C GLY A 49 0.87 -4.36 4.37
N LEU A 50 0.31 -3.14 4.40
CA LEU A 50 0.10 -2.40 5.65
C LEU A 50 -0.82 -3.15 6.63
N LYS A 51 -1.93 -3.72 6.14
CA LYS A 51 -2.85 -4.53 6.96
C LYS A 51 -2.16 -5.77 7.54
N SER A 52 -1.32 -6.43 6.74
CA SER A 52 -0.54 -7.60 7.17
C SER A 52 0.44 -7.24 8.27
N ILE A 53 1.24 -6.17 8.07
CA ILE A 53 2.19 -5.69 9.10
C ILE A 53 1.44 -5.29 10.36
N ARG A 54 0.32 -4.58 10.25
CA ARG A 54 -0.49 -4.18 11.41
C ARG A 54 -0.98 -5.39 12.20
N LEU A 55 -1.45 -6.44 11.52
CA LEU A 55 -1.92 -7.66 12.18
C LEU A 55 -0.77 -8.39 12.89
N ASP A 56 0.40 -8.40 12.28
CA ASP A 56 1.61 -8.98 12.84
C ASP A 56 2.08 -8.22 14.10
N VAL A 57 2.13 -6.88 14.04
CA VAL A 57 2.44 -6.03 15.20
C VAL A 57 1.41 -6.24 16.32
N TYR A 58 0.12 -6.30 15.99
CA TYR A 58 -0.93 -6.58 16.96
C TYR A 58 -0.73 -7.94 17.63
N THR A 59 -0.40 -8.97 16.86
CA THR A 59 -0.16 -10.32 17.39
C THR A 59 1.06 -10.32 18.31
N ALA A 60 2.12 -9.60 17.97
CA ALA A 60 3.30 -9.45 18.82
C ALA A 60 2.94 -8.76 20.15
N VAL A 61 2.25 -7.63 20.10
CA VAL A 61 1.80 -6.90 21.30
C VAL A 61 0.89 -7.76 22.17
N ALA A 62 -0.10 -8.42 21.58
CA ALA A 62 -1.01 -9.31 22.29
C ALA A 62 -0.28 -10.51 22.92
N SER A 63 0.71 -11.07 22.22
CA SER A 63 1.52 -12.19 22.73
C SER A 63 2.38 -11.76 23.91
N ALA A 64 3.08 -10.63 23.82
CA ALA A 64 3.90 -10.08 24.91
C ALA A 64 3.06 -9.84 26.17
N LYS A 65 1.85 -9.31 25.97
CA LYS A 65 0.88 -9.08 27.05
C LYS A 65 0.39 -10.39 27.67
N ALA A 66 -0.05 -11.33 26.84
CA ALA A 66 -0.59 -12.59 27.31
C ALA A 66 0.46 -13.42 28.06
N SER A 67 1.73 -13.35 27.65
CA SER A 67 2.82 -14.03 28.33
C SER A 67 3.34 -13.26 29.55
N GLY A 68 3.12 -11.95 29.65
CA GLY A 68 3.73 -11.08 30.65
C GLY A 68 5.26 -11.05 30.56
N THR A 69 5.80 -11.25 29.35
CA THR A 69 7.24 -11.37 29.13
C THR A 69 7.73 -10.44 28.02
N THR A 70 9.03 -10.23 28.01
CA THR A 70 9.72 -9.50 26.95
C THR A 70 9.89 -10.37 25.71
N ILE A 71 9.34 -9.92 24.58
CA ILE A 71 9.56 -10.51 23.25
C ILE A 71 10.44 -9.59 22.41
N THR A 72 11.35 -10.18 21.65
CA THR A 72 12.07 -9.47 20.59
C THR A 72 11.28 -9.60 19.30
N TYR A 73 10.85 -8.47 18.75
CA TYR A 73 10.00 -8.40 17.58
C TYR A 73 10.71 -7.65 16.45
N THR A 74 10.70 -8.22 15.24
CA THR A 74 11.17 -7.55 14.02
C THR A 74 10.02 -7.56 13.05
N SER A 75 9.50 -6.37 12.73
CA SER A 75 8.40 -6.26 11.77
C SER A 75 8.84 -6.63 10.35
N PRO A 76 7.94 -7.19 9.53
CA PRO A 76 8.23 -7.43 8.13
C PRO A 76 8.38 -6.10 7.37
N LEU A 77 9.20 -6.15 6.33
CA LEU A 77 9.35 -5.05 5.39
C LEU A 77 8.12 -4.95 4.48
N LEU A 78 7.67 -3.73 4.20
CA LEU A 78 6.56 -3.50 3.28
C LEU A 78 7.01 -3.81 1.85
N ARG A 79 6.54 -4.92 1.30
CA ARG A 79 6.77 -5.30 -0.10
C ARG A 79 5.55 -4.97 -0.94
N LEU A 80 5.77 -4.27 -2.04
CA LEU A 80 4.75 -3.95 -3.03
C LEU A 80 4.86 -4.95 -4.18
N ALA A 81 3.73 -5.37 -4.73
CA ALA A 81 3.67 -6.44 -5.74
C ALA A 81 4.59 -6.21 -6.96
N GLU A 82 4.87 -4.96 -7.30
CA GLU A 82 5.67 -4.57 -8.46
C GLU A 82 7.07 -4.01 -8.08
N SER A 83 7.37 -3.86 -6.78
CA SER A 83 8.64 -3.29 -6.32
C SER A 83 9.57 -4.37 -5.77
N GLN A 84 10.76 -4.48 -6.34
CA GLN A 84 11.83 -5.31 -5.77
C GLN A 84 12.39 -4.70 -4.47
N ALA A 85 12.32 -3.38 -4.34
CA ALA A 85 12.75 -2.67 -3.14
C ALA A 85 11.60 -2.58 -2.12
N PRO A 86 11.88 -2.79 -0.82
CA PRO A 86 10.94 -2.47 0.25
C PRO A 86 10.51 -1.01 0.22
N ALA A 87 9.21 -0.76 0.40
CA ALA A 87 8.69 0.58 0.59
C ALA A 87 8.92 1.06 2.04
N PRO A 88 9.19 2.36 2.25
CA PRO A 88 9.32 2.91 3.60
C PRO A 88 7.99 2.79 4.33
N CYS A 89 8.07 2.31 5.57
CA CYS A 89 6.90 2.01 6.38
C CYS A 89 7.26 2.30 7.84
N THR A 90 6.31 2.85 8.58
CA THR A 90 6.45 3.21 9.99
C THR A 90 5.35 2.57 10.82
N ILE A 91 5.70 2.14 12.02
CA ILE A 91 4.81 1.51 12.99
C ILE A 91 4.79 2.40 14.22
N THR A 92 3.59 2.73 14.69
CA THR A 92 3.35 3.48 15.92
C THR A 92 2.48 2.63 16.83
N ILE A 93 2.93 2.43 18.06
CA ILE A 93 2.16 1.78 19.11
C ILE A 93 1.88 2.88 20.15
N GLU A 94 0.66 3.40 20.14
CA GLU A 94 0.23 4.40 21.10
C GLU A 94 -0.24 3.70 22.37
N ILE A 95 0.43 4.02 23.48
CA ILE A 95 0.16 3.49 24.82
C ILE A 95 -0.56 4.57 25.63
N GLY A 96 -1.49 4.20 26.51
CA GLY A 96 -2.22 5.15 27.35
C GLY A 96 -3.63 5.45 26.85
N ALA A 97 -4.02 6.72 26.73
CA ALA A 97 -5.41 7.09 26.42
C ALA A 97 -5.85 6.74 24.98
N SER A 98 -4.93 6.81 24.01
CA SER A 98 -5.24 6.65 22.58
C SER A 98 -5.05 5.22 22.06
N LYS A 99 -4.97 4.22 22.96
CA LYS A 99 -4.54 2.83 22.71
C LYS A 99 -4.75 2.33 21.28
N SER A 100 -3.69 2.42 20.48
CA SER A 100 -3.77 2.12 19.06
C SER A 100 -2.47 1.55 18.50
N ILE A 101 -2.60 0.75 17.44
CA ILE A 101 -1.48 0.33 16.61
C ILE A 101 -1.72 0.87 15.22
N LYS A 102 -0.84 1.75 14.75
CA LYS A 102 -0.92 2.38 13.43
C LYS A 102 0.30 1.98 12.60
N VAL A 103 0.06 1.59 11.36
CA VAL A 103 1.10 1.34 10.37
C VAL A 103 0.86 2.28 9.19
N SER A 104 1.89 3.00 8.77
CA SER A 104 1.80 3.99 7.70
C SER A 104 2.92 3.88 6.69
N SER A 105 2.62 4.21 5.44
CA SER A 105 3.58 4.37 4.34
C SER A 105 3.11 5.49 3.44
N GLY A 106 3.90 6.56 3.33
CA GLY A 106 3.52 7.77 2.63
C GLY A 106 2.20 8.36 3.15
N ALA A 107 1.24 8.59 2.24
CA ALA A 107 -0.10 9.10 2.58
C ALA A 107 -1.07 8.03 3.10
N LYS A 108 -0.68 6.74 3.12
CA LYS A 108 -1.56 5.63 3.49
C LYS A 108 -1.28 5.19 4.91
N SER A 109 -2.35 4.91 5.65
CA SER A 109 -2.23 4.33 6.98
C SER A 109 -3.39 3.41 7.30
N VAL A 110 -3.10 2.43 8.14
CA VAL A 110 -4.09 1.54 8.75
C VAL A 110 -3.86 1.55 10.25
N SER A 111 -4.95 1.62 11.01
CA SER A 111 -4.90 1.54 12.46
C SER A 111 -5.80 0.43 12.97
N PHE A 112 -5.46 -0.11 14.13
CA PHE A 112 -6.39 -0.77 15.03
C PHE A 112 -6.58 0.15 16.23
N THR A 113 -7.82 0.49 16.52
CA THR A 113 -8.22 1.25 17.70
C THR A 113 -8.78 0.28 18.76
N ALA A 114 -8.78 0.71 20.03
CA ALA A 114 -9.28 -0.07 21.16
C ALA A 114 -8.50 -1.37 21.43
N ILE A 115 -7.19 -1.37 21.18
CA ILE A 115 -6.32 -2.45 21.62
C ILE A 115 -6.01 -2.22 23.09
N ASP A 116 -6.01 -3.26 23.92
CA ASP A 116 -5.58 -3.09 25.29
C ASP A 116 -4.05 -3.11 25.40
N THR A 117 -3.44 -1.93 25.24
CA THR A 117 -1.99 -1.70 25.36
C THR A 117 -1.54 -1.40 26.80
N ASP A 118 -2.38 -1.62 27.81
CA ASP A 118 -1.96 -1.38 29.20
C ASP A 118 -0.80 -2.30 29.57
N MET A 119 0.18 -1.74 30.29
CA MET A 119 1.43 -2.38 30.70
C MET A 119 2.39 -2.74 29.56
N ILE A 120 2.02 -2.46 28.31
CA ILE A 120 2.91 -2.63 27.17
C ILE A 120 3.99 -1.55 27.18
N THR A 121 5.24 -1.97 27.06
CA THR A 121 6.39 -1.09 26.82
C THR A 121 7.11 -1.52 25.56
N VAL A 122 7.48 -0.54 24.73
CA VAL A 122 8.22 -0.77 23.49
C VAL A 122 9.59 -0.09 23.63
N LYS A 123 10.64 -0.90 23.53
CA LYS A 123 12.03 -0.48 23.67
C LYS A 123 12.81 -0.82 22.41
N LYS A 124 13.86 -0.05 22.14
CA LYS A 124 14.86 -0.43 21.16
C LYS A 124 15.71 -1.58 21.72
N PRO A 125 16.45 -2.30 20.88
CA PRO A 125 17.33 -3.38 21.32
C PRO A 125 18.43 -2.92 22.31
N ASP A 126 18.76 -1.62 22.32
CA ASP A 126 19.70 -1.00 23.26
C ASP A 126 19.08 -0.70 24.65
N GLY A 127 17.79 -1.02 24.86
CA GLY A 127 17.06 -0.79 26.11
C GLY A 127 16.43 0.60 26.24
N SER A 128 16.68 1.52 25.31
CA SER A 128 16.03 2.83 25.31
C SER A 128 14.55 2.74 24.93
N ASN A 129 13.72 3.62 25.49
CA ASN A 129 12.29 3.66 25.14
C ASN A 129 12.10 4.13 23.70
N VAL A 130 11.17 3.49 22.99
CA VAL A 130 10.73 3.96 21.67
C VAL A 130 9.77 5.13 21.88
N SER A 131 10.31 6.33 21.77
CA SER A 131 9.56 7.60 21.79
C SER A 131 9.06 7.90 20.37
N GLY A 132 7.95 7.26 19.96
CA GLY A 132 7.27 7.54 18.69
C GLY A 132 7.35 6.41 17.65
N PRO A 133 7.16 6.71 16.36
CA PRO A 133 7.16 5.69 15.32
C PRO A 133 8.55 5.06 15.14
N PHE A 134 8.56 3.76 14.84
CA PHE A 134 9.75 3.03 14.42
C PHE A 134 9.57 2.47 13.00
N ASN A 135 10.67 2.19 12.30
CA ASN A 135 10.62 1.77 10.91
C ASN A 135 10.24 0.28 10.77
N CYS A 136 9.56 -0.07 9.69
CA CYS A 136 9.32 -1.47 9.33
C CYS A 136 10.67 -2.15 9.01
N GLY A 137 10.85 -3.38 9.47
CA GLY A 137 12.15 -4.07 9.44
C GLY A 137 13.07 -3.73 10.62
N GLN A 138 12.74 -2.74 11.44
CA GLN A 138 13.49 -2.45 12.66
C GLN A 138 13.16 -3.47 13.74
N LYS A 139 14.21 -3.98 14.41
CA LYS A 139 14.06 -4.79 15.61
C LYS A 139 13.68 -3.91 16.79
N VAL A 140 12.65 -4.30 17.52
CA VAL A 140 12.20 -3.69 18.77
C VAL A 140 11.97 -4.79 19.82
N VAL A 141 11.87 -4.37 21.07
CA VAL A 141 11.61 -5.22 22.21
C VAL A 141 10.26 -4.79 22.78
N ILE A 142 9.29 -5.70 22.80
CA ILE A 142 7.95 -5.45 23.33
C ILE A 142 7.84 -6.23 24.63
N SER A 143 7.46 -5.57 25.72
CA SER A 143 7.19 -6.23 27.00
C SER A 143 5.77 -5.91 27.42
N GLY A 144 5.05 -6.86 27.99
CA GLY A 144 3.68 -6.69 28.47
C GLY A 144 3.51 -7.04 29.93
#